data_AF-A0A1V5BB75-F1
#
_entry.id   AF-A0A1V5BB75-F1
#
_cell.length_a   1.000
_cell.length_b   1.000
_cell.length_c   1.000
_cell.angle_alpha   90.00
_cell.angle_beta   90.00
_cell.angle_gamma   90.00
#
_symmetry.space_group_name_H-M   'P 1'
#
loop_
_entity.id
_entity.type
_entity.pdbx_description
1 polymer ?
#
loop_
_entity_poly.entity_id
_entity_poly.type
_entity_poly.pdbx_seq_one_letter_code
_entity_poly.pdbx_strand_id
1 'polypeptide(L)'
;MMRILNSEFDLARLMPSDEELVVAFVPTNRDIYRMLQACHKLKTIYIHPETFKELPCVGQTLLYMQKVELVVDGDVPKNPSLREDSAGENQETTPPRPASLVMVSR
;
A
#
# COMPACT_ATOMS: atom_id res chain seq x y z
N MET A 1 -1.10 -15.31 -13.50
CA MET A 1 -0.33 -15.28 -12.23
C MET A 1 -0.54 -13.92 -11.58
N MET A 2 -0.79 -13.89 -10.27
CA MET A 2 -1.02 -12.65 -9.50
C MET A 2 0.26 -12.18 -8.81
N ARG A 3 0.51 -10.86 -8.82
CA ARG A 3 1.66 -10.26 -8.13
C ARG A 3 1.24 -9.02 -7.33
N ILE A 4 1.87 -8.83 -6.17
CA ILE A 4 1.64 -7.69 -5.29
C ILE A 4 2.78 -6.70 -5.45
N LEU A 5 2.45 -5.42 -5.65
CA LEU A 5 3.37 -4.30 -5.74
C LEU A 5 3.12 -3.37 -4.56
N ASN A 6 4.07 -3.34 -3.62
CA ASN A 6 3.98 -2.50 -2.42
C ASN A 6 4.64 -1.14 -2.63
N SER A 7 5.50 -1.02 -3.65
CA SER A 7 6.18 0.21 -4.04
C SER A 7 6.53 0.23 -5.53
N GLU A 8 6.93 1.38 -6.04
CA GLU A 8 7.44 1.54 -7.41
C GLU A 8 8.67 0.67 -7.71
N PHE A 9 9.45 0.28 -6.70
CA PHE A 9 10.63 -0.58 -6.88
C PHE A 9 10.25 -2.02 -7.26
N ASP A 10 9.04 -2.47 -6.89
CA ASP A 10 8.56 -3.81 -7.23
C ASP A 10 8.29 -3.96 -8.74
N LEU A 11 8.18 -2.86 -9.49
CA LEU A 11 8.03 -2.86 -10.95
C LEU A 11 9.19 -3.58 -11.65
N ALA A 12 10.40 -3.54 -11.07
CA ALA A 12 11.58 -4.21 -11.63
C ALA A 12 11.44 -5.74 -11.64
N ARG A 13 10.48 -6.29 -10.89
CA ARG A 13 10.27 -7.73 -10.73
C ARG A 13 9.15 -8.26 -11.63
N LEU A 14 8.44 -7.38 -12.35
CA LEU A 14 7.32 -7.76 -13.21
C LEU A 14 7.77 -8.73 -14.30
N MET A 15 6.91 -9.71 -14.58
CA MET A 15 7.14 -10.71 -15.61
C MET A 15 6.13 -10.55 -16.75
N PRO A 16 6.53 -10.83 -18.00
CA PRO A 16 5.62 -10.81 -19.15
C PRO A 16 4.37 -11.68 -19.01
N SER A 17 4.42 -12.72 -18.18
CA SER A 17 3.32 -13.65 -17.89
C SER A 17 2.42 -13.24 -16.73
N ASP A 18 2.71 -12.13 -16.03
CA ASP A 18 1.84 -11.64 -14.98
C ASP A 18 0.53 -11.14 -15.61
N GLU A 19 -0.60 -11.65 -15.09
CA GLU A 19 -1.93 -11.36 -15.63
C GLU A 19 -2.74 -10.48 -14.67
N GLU A 20 -2.37 -10.47 -13.40
CA GLU A 20 -3.07 -9.76 -12.34
C GLU A 20 -2.06 -9.06 -11.42
N LEU A 21 -2.31 -7.79 -11.13
CA LEU A 21 -1.49 -6.99 -10.20
C LEU A 21 -2.33 -6.45 -9.06
N VAL A 22 -1.82 -6.55 -7.84
CA VAL A 22 -2.33 -5.83 -6.68
C VAL A 22 -1.42 -4.64 -6.43
N VAL A 23 -1.94 -3.43 -6.55
CA VAL A 23 -1.16 -2.18 -6.45
C VAL A 23 -1.51 -1.48 -5.14
N ALA A 24 -0.58 -1.53 -4.19
CA ALA A 24 -0.73 -0.96 -2.84
C ALA A 24 0.01 0.38 -2.67
N PHE A 25 0.21 1.13 -3.75
CA PHE A 25 0.77 2.50 -3.75
C PHE A 25 0.07 3.34 -4.82
N VAL A 26 0.20 4.66 -4.81
CA VAL A 26 -0.39 5.53 -5.84
C VAL A 26 0.51 5.54 -7.08
N PRO A 27 0.14 4.89 -8.20
CA PRO A 27 1.03 4.82 -9.34
C PRO A 27 0.91 6.08 -10.20
N THR A 28 2.05 6.59 -10.66
CA THR A 28 2.09 7.68 -11.63
C THR A 28 1.75 7.17 -13.03
N ASN A 29 1.51 8.08 -13.99
CA ASN A 29 1.37 7.70 -15.40
C ASN A 29 2.56 6.84 -15.86
N ARG A 30 3.79 7.21 -15.45
CA ARG A 30 5.02 6.49 -15.81
C ARG A 30 5.01 5.06 -15.29
N ASP A 31 4.52 4.84 -14.07
CA ASP A 31 4.46 3.51 -13.47
C ASP A 31 3.45 2.64 -14.21
N ILE A 32 2.29 3.19 -14.54
CA ILE A 32 1.26 2.49 -15.31
C ILE A 32 1.80 2.09 -16.70
N TYR A 33 2.50 2.99 -17.39
CA TYR A 33 3.17 2.65 -18.65
C TYR A 33 4.17 1.51 -18.49
N ARG A 34 4.98 1.52 -17.42
CA ARG A 34 5.94 0.45 -17.13
C ARG A 34 5.25 -0.89 -16.84
N MET A 35 4.15 -0.88 -16.10
CA MET A 35 3.35 -2.09 -15.84
C MET A 35 2.86 -2.71 -17.14
N LEU A 36 2.27 -1.90 -18.02
CA LEU A 36 1.75 -2.34 -19.32
C LEU A 36 2.86 -2.85 -20.25
N GLN A 37 4.03 -2.19 -20.26
CA GLN A 37 5.18 -2.65 -21.05
C GLN A 37 5.77 -3.96 -20.55
N ALA A 38 5.87 -4.12 -19.22
CA ALA A 38 6.45 -5.32 -18.62
C ALA A 38 5.49 -6.52 -18.69
N CYS A 39 4.18 -6.29 -18.57
CA CYS A 39 3.15 -7.32 -18.45
C CYS A 39 2.21 -7.32 -19.67
N HIS A 40 2.65 -7.84 -20.83
CA HIS A 40 1.84 -7.85 -22.05
C HIS A 40 0.55 -8.72 -21.96
N LYS A 41 0.42 -9.55 -20.92
CA LYS A 41 -0.78 -10.35 -20.63
C LYS A 41 -1.61 -9.81 -19.46
N LEU A 42 -1.31 -8.59 -18.99
CA LEU A 42 -2.03 -7.98 -17.89
C LEU A 42 -3.52 -7.82 -18.25
N LYS A 43 -4.38 -8.31 -17.36
CA LYS A 43 -5.84 -8.27 -17.50
C LYS A 43 -6.48 -7.46 -16.39
N THR A 44 -5.97 -7.56 -15.17
CA THR A 44 -6.62 -6.97 -14.00
C THR A 44 -5.62 -6.28 -13.09
N ILE A 45 -6.00 -5.11 -12.58
CA ILE A 45 -5.31 -4.40 -11.50
C ILE A 45 -6.28 -4.22 -10.34
N TYR A 46 -5.93 -4.73 -9.18
CA TYR A 46 -6.62 -4.49 -7.92
C TYR A 46 -5.99 -3.30 -7.21
N ILE A 47 -6.82 -2.35 -6.76
CA ILE A 47 -6.37 -1.11 -6.13
C ILE A 47 -7.31 -0.70 -4.99
N HIS A 48 -6.74 -0.13 -3.93
CA HIS A 48 -7.52 0.37 -2.81
C HIS A 48 -8.38 1.60 -3.22
N PRO A 49 -9.61 1.77 -2.70
CA PRO A 49 -10.49 2.90 -3.05
C PRO A 49 -9.87 4.29 -2.91
N GLU A 50 -9.08 4.53 -1.86
CA GLU A 50 -8.41 5.83 -1.68
C GLU A 50 -7.30 6.06 -2.72
N THR A 51 -6.55 5.02 -3.07
CA THR A 51 -5.52 5.09 -4.11
C THR A 51 -6.13 5.30 -5.49
N PHE A 52 -7.31 4.73 -5.74
CA PHE A 52 -8.06 4.94 -6.98
C PHE A 52 -8.45 6.41 -7.19
N LYS A 53 -8.84 7.13 -6.13
CA LYS A 53 -9.19 8.56 -6.21
C LYS A 53 -8.02 9.44 -6.65
N GLU A 54 -6.80 9.02 -6.32
CA GLU A 54 -5.56 9.74 -6.64
C GLU A 54 -4.94 9.27 -7.97
N LEU A 55 -5.50 8.24 -8.60
CA LEU A 55 -4.98 7.66 -9.83
C LEU A 55 -5.11 8.66 -11.00
N PRO A 56 -4.03 8.95 -11.75
CA PRO A 56 -4.08 9.96 -12.80
C PRO A 56 -5.03 9.55 -13.94
N CYS A 57 -5.85 10.50 -14.40
CA CYS A 57 -6.86 10.30 -15.45
C CYS A 57 -6.28 9.71 -16.76
N VAL A 58 -5.08 10.17 -17.15
CA VAL A 58 -4.37 9.64 -18.33
C VAL A 58 -4.04 8.16 -18.15
N GLY A 59 -3.52 7.79 -16.97
CA GLY A 59 -3.26 6.41 -16.57
C GLY A 59 -4.51 5.54 -16.63
N GLN A 60 -5.62 6.02 -16.07
CA GLN A 60 -6.92 5.33 -16.15
C GLN A 60 -7.37 5.10 -17.60
N THR A 61 -7.25 6.13 -18.43
CA THR A 61 -7.62 6.07 -19.85
C THR A 61 -6.77 5.03 -20.60
N LEU A 62 -5.46 4.96 -20.31
CA LEU A 62 -4.57 3.97 -20.93
C LEU A 62 -4.95 2.55 -20.53
N LEU A 63 -5.21 2.30 -19.24
CA LEU A 63 -5.66 0.98 -18.76
C LEU A 63 -6.94 0.56 -19.46
N TYR A 64 -7.92 1.48 -19.57
CA TYR A 64 -9.16 1.25 -20.31
C TYR A 64 -8.91 0.91 -21.78
N MET A 65 -8.06 1.67 -22.48
CA MET A 65 -7.73 1.42 -23.89
C MET A 65 -7.04 0.07 -24.10
N GLN A 66 -6.22 -0.37 -23.14
CA GLN A 66 -5.56 -1.68 -23.17
C GLN A 66 -6.48 -2.81 -22.68
N LYS A 67 -7.75 -2.53 -22.35
CA LYS A 67 -8.71 -3.49 -21.82
C LYS A 67 -8.24 -4.16 -20.53
N VAL A 68 -7.46 -3.43 -19.73
CA VAL A 68 -7.10 -3.84 -18.37
C VAL A 68 -8.22 -3.39 -17.44
N GLU A 69 -8.83 -4.36 -16.76
CA GLU A 69 -9.84 -4.12 -15.76
C GLU A 69 -9.20 -3.54 -14.50
N LEU A 70 -9.79 -2.47 -13.99
CA LEU A 70 -9.36 -1.84 -12.75
C LEU A 70 -10.40 -2.14 -11.68
N VAL A 71 -10.06 -3.05 -10.77
CA VAL A 71 -10.92 -3.52 -9.69
C VAL A 71 -10.60 -2.73 -8.42
N VAL A 72 -11.60 -2.03 -7.92
CA VAL A 72 -11.49 -1.30 -6.65
C VAL A 72 -11.87 -2.24 -5.51
N ASP A 73 -10.90 -2.57 -4.67
CA ASP A 73 -11.04 -3.58 -3.61
C ASP A 73 -10.54 -3.03 -2.27
N GLY A 74 -11.40 -3.08 -1.25
CA GLY A 74 -11.12 -2.59 0.10
C GLY A 74 -10.14 -3.47 0.88
N ASP A 75 -9.92 -4.71 0.45
CA ASP A 75 -8.96 -5.64 1.07
C ASP A 75 -7.51 -5.37 0.63
N VAL A 76 -7.31 -4.53 -0.40
CA VAL A 76 -5.98 -4.09 -0.84
C VAL A 76 -5.36 -3.17 0.21
N PRO A 77 -4.14 -3.44 0.71
CA PRO A 77 -3.53 -2.60 1.73
C PRO A 77 -3.41 -1.15 1.29
N LYS A 78 -3.89 -0.23 2.14
CA LYS A 78 -3.65 1.20 1.97
C LYS A 78 -2.16 1.48 2.19
N ASN A 79 -1.47 1.93 1.15
CA ASN A 79 -0.14 2.53 1.10
C ASN A 79 0.72 2.29 2.38
N PRO A 80 1.64 1.30 2.39
CA PRO A 80 2.40 0.97 3.59
C PRO A 80 3.32 2.09 4.07
N SER A 81 3.59 3.10 3.22
CA SER A 81 4.37 4.30 3.58
C SER A 81 3.64 5.26 4.53
N LEU A 82 2.34 5.09 4.77
CA LEU A 82 1.56 5.92 5.70
C LEU A 82 1.36 5.28 7.08
N ARG A 83 2.12 4.21 7.41
CA ARG A 83 2.06 3.51 8.69
C ARG A 83 3.00 4.06 9.77
N GLU A 84 3.41 5.33 9.69
CA GLU A 84 4.20 5.97 10.77
C GLU A 84 3.41 6.86 11.75
N ASP A 85 2.12 7.18 11.51
CA ASP A 85 1.39 8.12 12.39
C ASP A 85 0.12 7.55 13.06
N SER A 86 0.15 6.29 13.49
CA SER A 86 -0.93 5.76 14.37
C SER A 86 -0.40 4.74 15.37
N ALA A 87 0.71 5.07 16.04
CA ALA A 87 1.13 4.40 17.25
C ALA A 87 1.55 5.44 18.29
N GLY A 88 0.60 5.85 19.13
CA GLY A 88 0.91 6.56 20.36
C GLY A 88 -0.01 7.73 20.63
N GLU A 89 -1.12 7.49 21.31
CA GLU A 89 -1.51 8.24 22.51
C GLU A 89 -2.81 7.64 23.07
N ASN A 90 -2.65 6.72 24.02
CA ASN A 90 -3.39 6.69 25.29
C ASN A 90 -3.01 5.42 26.06
N GLN A 91 -1.94 5.51 26.84
CA GLN A 91 -1.84 4.83 28.12
C GLN A 91 -0.72 5.47 28.95
N GLU A 92 -1.15 6.39 29.79
CA GLU A 92 -0.41 6.92 30.93
C GLU A 92 0.06 5.76 31.83
N THR A 93 1.35 5.46 31.83
CA THR A 93 1.98 4.59 32.83
C THR A 93 3.21 5.30 33.39
N THR A 94 3.00 5.86 34.57
CA THR A 94 4.01 6.48 35.44
C THR A 94 5.08 5.45 35.83
N PRO A 95 6.39 5.77 35.86
CA PRO A 95 7.41 4.83 36.33
C PRO A 95 7.35 4.63 37.86
N PRO A 96 7.63 3.42 38.38
CA PRO A 96 7.58 3.15 39.81
C PRO A 96 8.78 3.82 40.52
N ARG A 97 8.49 4.62 41.55
CA ARG A 97 9.49 5.23 42.45
C ARG A 97 10.20 4.16 43.29
N PRO A 98 11.49 4.36 43.64
CA PRO A 98 12.22 3.43 44.48
C PRO A 98 11.76 3.49 45.95
N ALA A 99 11.80 2.32 46.60
CA ALA A 99 11.35 2.06 47.97
C ALA A 99 11.99 2.99 49.03
N SER A 100 11.15 3.63 49.87
CA SER A 100 11.60 4.25 51.12
C SER A 100 11.27 3.36 52.32
N LEU A 101 12.30 3.08 53.11
CA LEU A 101 12.27 2.31 54.35
C LEU A 101 11.24 2.79 55.39
N VAL A 102 10.70 1.81 56.10
CA VAL A 102 9.80 1.91 57.25
C VAL A 102 10.55 2.42 58.49
N MET A 103 9.94 3.36 59.24
CA MET A 103 10.02 3.38 60.71
C MET A 103 8.73 3.97 61.30
N VAL A 104 8.01 3.15 62.07
CA VAL A 104 7.08 3.62 63.11
C VAL A 104 7.33 2.75 64.33
N SER A 105 7.97 3.32 65.34
CA SER A 105 7.98 2.76 66.70
C SER A 105 6.89 3.46 67.51
N ARG A 106 6.22 2.67 68.36
CA ARG A 106 5.22 3.10 69.35
C ARG A 106 5.86 3.91 70.48
#